data_AF-A0ABD7FWV7-F1
#
_entry.id   AF-A0ABD7FWV7-F1
#
_cell.length_a   1.000
_cell.length_b   1.000
_cell.length_c   1.000
_cell.angle_alpha   90.00
_cell.angle_beta   90.00
_cell.angle_gamma   90.00
#
_symmetry.space_group_name_H-M   'P 1'
#
loop_
_entity.id
_entity.type
_entity.pdbx_description
1 polymer ?
#
loop_
_entity_poly.entity_id
_entity_poly.type
_entity_poly.pdbx_seq_one_letter_code
_entity_poly.pdbx_strand_id
1 'polypeptide(L)'
;MNPDHKEIIMNHIGLFALTAAALLAGCSSNTQQDNYREASFELCNTEVNIYSVSDDGQVRIVCADGAKFALKTEKTLDIMRDINVDYCDGEGLGKFTESNKYYMFKCKSGTMISVSK
;
A
#
# COMPACT_ATOMS: atom_id res chain seq x y z
N MET A 1 -63.74 -13.38 -17.64
CA MET A 1 -64.46 -12.18 -17.17
C MET A 1 -63.65 -11.62 -16.01
N ASN A 2 -63.07 -10.44 -16.22
CA ASN A 2 -62.32 -9.68 -15.22
C ASN A 2 -63.26 -9.23 -14.08
N PRO A 3 -62.75 -8.96 -12.87
CA PRO A 3 -63.11 -7.69 -12.27
C PRO A 3 -61.90 -6.95 -11.71
N ASP A 4 -61.63 -5.81 -12.35
CA ASP A 4 -60.94 -4.65 -11.80
C ASP A 4 -61.80 -3.94 -10.74
N HIS A 5 -61.11 -3.23 -9.85
CA HIS A 5 -61.57 -2.16 -8.95
C HIS A 5 -62.41 -2.51 -7.72
N LYS A 6 -61.75 -2.52 -6.54
CA LYS A 6 -61.94 -1.44 -5.55
C LYS A 6 -60.81 -1.37 -4.51
N GLU A 7 -60.44 -0.13 -4.23
CA GLU A 7 -59.30 0.33 -3.46
C GLU A 7 -59.28 0.00 -1.96
N ILE A 8 -58.06 -0.27 -1.49
CA ILE A 8 -57.38 0.35 -0.34
C ILE A 8 -58.14 0.37 1.00
N ILE A 9 -57.80 -0.59 1.86
CA ILE A 9 -57.74 -0.35 3.31
C ILE A 9 -56.32 -0.70 3.77
N MET A 10 -55.50 0.34 3.77
CA MET A 10 -54.21 0.41 4.44
C MET A 10 -54.45 0.44 5.96
N ASN A 11 -54.19 -0.66 6.66
CA ASN A 11 -53.92 -0.62 8.09
C ASN A 11 -53.10 -1.87 8.49
N HIS A 12 -51.99 -1.66 9.21
CA HIS A 12 -51.08 -2.69 9.77
C HIS A 12 -49.90 -3.19 8.92
N ILE A 13 -49.33 -2.39 8.02
CA ILE A 13 -47.98 -2.67 7.48
C ILE A 13 -47.18 -1.37 7.45
N GLY A 14 -46.71 -0.93 8.61
CA GLY A 14 -46.04 0.36 8.73
C GLY A 14 -45.10 0.43 9.92
N LEU A 15 -44.26 -0.59 10.14
CA LEU A 15 -43.15 -0.46 11.11
C LEU A 15 -42.02 -1.49 10.93
N PHE A 16 -41.68 -1.87 9.69
CA PHE A 16 -40.52 -2.77 9.42
C PHE A 16 -39.67 -2.29 8.25
N ALA A 17 -39.49 -0.98 8.09
CA ALA A 17 -38.70 -0.39 7.01
C ALA A 17 -37.56 0.53 7.52
N LEU A 18 -36.94 0.20 8.66
CA LEU A 18 -35.95 1.09 9.29
C LEU A 18 -34.60 0.45 9.69
N THR A 19 -34.31 -0.81 9.35
CA THR A 19 -33.13 -1.51 9.89
C THR A 19 -32.11 -2.04 8.87
N ALA A 20 -32.23 -1.71 7.57
CA ALA A 20 -31.29 -2.23 6.55
C ALA A 20 -30.19 -1.25 6.10
N ALA A 21 -30.10 -0.04 6.67
CA ALA A 21 -29.16 0.99 6.19
C ALA A 21 -27.80 1.05 6.91
N ALA A 22 -27.56 0.24 7.94
CA ALA A 22 -26.39 0.41 8.82
C ALA A 22 -25.15 -0.45 8.48
N LEU A 23 -25.17 -1.26 7.41
CA LEU A 23 -24.04 -2.16 7.08
C LEU A 23 -23.14 -1.67 5.93
N LEU A 24 -23.35 -0.46 5.41
CA LEU A 24 -22.44 0.16 4.44
C LEU A 24 -21.35 1.01 5.12
N ALA A 25 -20.94 0.67 6.34
CA ALA A 25 -19.63 1.07 6.84
C ALA A 25 -18.58 0.23 6.09
N GLY A 26 -18.38 0.53 4.80
CA GLY A 26 -17.21 0.05 4.09
C GLY A 26 -15.99 0.51 4.87
N CYS A 27 -15.18 -0.42 5.36
CA CYS A 27 -13.87 -0.14 5.92
C CYS A 27 -12.97 0.44 4.82
N SER A 28 -13.14 1.73 4.53
CA SER A 28 -12.22 2.51 3.71
C SER A 28 -10.99 2.79 4.57
N SER A 29 -10.09 1.83 4.66
CA SER A 29 -8.75 2.09 5.20
C SER A 29 -7.76 1.23 4.46
N ASN A 30 -7.16 1.78 3.40
CA ASN A 30 -5.89 1.29 2.85
C ASN A 30 -5.13 2.37 2.07
N THR A 31 -5.24 3.65 2.46
CA THR A 31 -4.45 4.73 1.84
C THR A 31 -2.94 4.47 1.92
N GLN A 32 -2.45 3.92 3.03
CA GLN A 32 -1.04 3.53 3.15
C GLN A 32 -0.66 2.44 2.15
N GLN A 33 -1.48 1.40 1.99
CA GLN A 33 -1.18 0.31 1.06
C GLN A 33 -1.12 0.81 -0.39
N ASP A 34 -2.00 1.73 -0.77
CA ASP A 34 -1.97 2.35 -2.10
C ASP A 34 -0.75 3.26 -2.28
N ASN A 35 -0.34 4.04 -1.26
CA ASN A 35 0.87 4.86 -1.31
C ASN A 35 2.15 4.03 -1.49
N TYR A 36 2.29 2.93 -0.73
CA TYR A 36 3.47 2.07 -0.88
C TYR A 36 3.45 1.26 -2.18
N ARG A 37 2.27 0.97 -2.75
CA ARG A 37 2.16 0.33 -4.07
C ARG A 37 2.64 1.28 -5.18
N GLU A 38 2.26 2.55 -5.13
CA GLU A 38 2.75 3.55 -6.08
C GLU A 38 4.26 3.76 -5.94
N ALA A 39 4.74 3.95 -4.71
CA ALA A 39 6.16 4.12 -4.44
C ALA A 39 7.01 2.89 -4.82
N SER A 40 6.45 1.68 -4.79
CA SER A 40 7.16 0.48 -5.22
C SER A 40 7.37 0.42 -6.73
N PHE A 41 6.45 0.97 -7.53
CA PHE A 41 6.69 1.14 -8.97
C PHE A 41 7.80 2.14 -9.25
N GLU A 42 7.82 3.25 -8.51
CA GLU A 42 8.88 4.26 -8.62
C GLU A 42 10.26 3.69 -8.24
N LEU A 43 10.34 2.92 -7.15
CA LEU A 43 11.59 2.30 -6.70
C LEU A 43 12.09 1.21 -7.64
N CYS A 44 11.19 0.37 -8.16
CA CYS A 44 11.58 -0.72 -9.05
C CYS A 44 11.96 -0.21 -10.45
N ASN A 45 11.38 0.92 -10.90
CA ASN A 45 11.49 1.41 -12.29
C ASN A 45 11.13 0.33 -13.33
N THR A 46 10.43 -0.71 -12.88
CA THR A 46 10.05 -1.93 -13.59
C THR A 46 8.90 -2.60 -12.82
N GLU A 47 8.53 -3.82 -13.19
CA GLU A 47 7.49 -4.60 -12.54
C GLU A 47 7.85 -4.99 -11.09
N VAL A 48 6.83 -5.02 -10.23
CA VAL A 48 6.92 -5.48 -8.85
C VAL A 48 6.48 -6.94 -8.79
N ASN A 49 7.38 -7.83 -8.35
CA ASN A 49 7.08 -9.25 -8.19
C ASN A 49 6.34 -9.54 -6.88
N ILE A 50 6.79 -8.92 -5.78
CA ILE A 50 6.23 -9.16 -4.45
C ILE A 50 6.11 -7.83 -3.72
N TYR A 51 4.92 -7.57 -3.19
CA TYR A 51 4.65 -6.54 -2.21
C TYR A 51 4.01 -7.19 -0.99
N SER A 52 4.57 -6.96 0.21
CA SER A 52 3.99 -7.47 1.45
C SER A 52 4.20 -6.49 2.59
N VAL A 53 3.20 -6.37 3.45
CA VAL A 53 3.29 -5.67 4.74
C VAL A 53 3.23 -6.74 5.83
N SER A 54 4.22 -6.75 6.72
CA SER A 54 4.28 -7.67 7.85
C SER A 54 3.40 -7.16 9.01
N ASP A 55 3.09 -8.03 9.97
CA ASP A 55 2.24 -7.67 11.13
C ASP A 55 2.84 -6.54 11.99
N ASP A 56 4.17 -6.36 11.94
CA ASP A 56 4.91 -5.27 12.60
C ASP A 56 4.96 -3.97 11.77
N GLY A 57 4.24 -3.92 10.65
CA GLY A 57 4.21 -2.78 9.73
C GLY A 57 5.40 -2.71 8.77
N GLN A 58 6.33 -3.68 8.79
CA GLN A 58 7.45 -3.69 7.85
C GLN A 58 6.99 -3.99 6.43
N VAL A 59 7.27 -3.08 5.50
CA VAL A 59 7.03 -3.21 4.07
C VAL A 59 8.22 -3.92 3.43
N ARG A 60 7.93 -4.92 2.59
CA ARG A 60 8.91 -5.63 1.77
C ARG A 60 8.49 -5.60 0.32
N ILE A 61 9.43 -5.21 -0.53
CA ILE A 61 9.24 -5.10 -1.98
C ILE A 61 10.32 -5.92 -2.67
N VAL A 62 9.92 -6.74 -3.64
CA VAL A 62 10.82 -7.46 -4.54
C VAL A 62 10.47 -7.08 -5.97
N CYS A 63 11.42 -6.51 -6.70
CA CYS A 63 11.26 -6.12 -8.10
C CYS A 63 11.56 -7.29 -9.04
N ALA A 64 11.10 -7.19 -10.29
CA ALA A 64 11.35 -8.17 -11.35
C ALA A 64 12.84 -8.35 -11.67
N ASP A 65 13.64 -7.27 -11.56
CA ASP A 65 15.09 -7.28 -11.75
C ASP A 65 15.86 -7.88 -10.56
N GLY A 66 15.16 -8.34 -9.52
CA GLY A 66 15.74 -8.93 -8.33
C GLY A 66 16.14 -7.92 -7.25
N ALA A 67 15.88 -6.62 -7.42
CA ALA A 67 16.06 -5.63 -6.37
C ALA A 67 15.14 -5.90 -5.17
N LYS A 68 15.63 -5.62 -3.96
CA LYS A 68 14.94 -5.96 -2.70
C LYS A 68 14.96 -4.81 -1.71
N PHE A 69 13.80 -4.39 -1.26
CA PHE A 69 13.66 -3.28 -0.32
C PHE A 69 12.89 -3.72 0.93
N ALA A 70 13.40 -3.36 2.10
CA ALA A 70 12.75 -3.55 3.38
C ALA A 70 12.77 -2.24 4.18
N LEU A 71 11.59 -1.70 4.46
CA LEU A 71 11.40 -0.40 5.09
C LEU A 71 10.25 -0.43 6.10
N LYS A 72 10.28 0.47 7.07
CA LYS A 72 9.36 0.55 8.20
C LYS A 72 8.34 1.68 8.07
N THR A 73 8.65 2.72 7.30
CA THR A 73 7.83 3.93 7.20
C THR A 73 7.84 4.50 5.78
N GLU A 74 6.79 5.26 5.43
CA GLU A 74 6.68 5.98 4.15
C GLU A 74 7.81 7.00 4.00
N LYS A 75 8.22 7.66 5.09
CA LYS A 75 9.36 8.58 5.12
C LYS A 75 10.67 7.90 4.69
N THR A 76 10.81 6.59 4.91
CA THR A 76 12.00 5.85 4.44
C THR A 76 12.10 5.86 2.92
N LEU A 77 11.00 6.03 2.17
CA LEU A 77 11.02 6.14 0.71
C LEU A 77 11.77 7.40 0.26
N ASP A 78 11.53 8.54 0.91
CA ASP A 78 12.24 9.79 0.60
C ASP A 78 13.73 9.63 0.84
N ILE A 79 14.09 8.98 1.95
CA ILE A 79 15.49 8.67 2.28
C ILE A 79 16.11 7.74 1.24
N MET A 80 15.36 6.77 0.72
CA MET A 80 15.83 5.89 -0.35
C MET A 80 16.07 6.67 -1.65
N ARG A 81 15.23 7.66 -1.98
CA ARG A 81 15.42 8.56 -3.13
C ARG A 81 16.67 9.41 -2.95
N ASP A 82 16.83 10.03 -1.79
CA ASP A 82 18.03 10.84 -1.45
C ASP A 82 19.30 9.99 -1.53
N ILE A 83 19.27 8.77 -0.97
CA ILE A 83 20.40 7.84 -1.06
C ILE A 83 20.72 7.49 -2.52
N ASN A 84 19.70 7.28 -3.36
CA ASN A 84 19.91 6.97 -4.76
C ASN A 84 20.61 8.12 -5.50
N VAL A 85 20.26 9.37 -5.17
CA VAL A 85 20.89 10.57 -5.73
C VAL A 85 22.32 10.74 -5.19
N ASP A 86 22.51 10.61 -3.87
CA ASP A 86 23.76 10.95 -3.20
C ASP A 86 24.86 9.87 -3.34
N TYR A 87 24.47 8.59 -3.42
CA TYR A 87 25.41 7.46 -3.35
C TYR A 87 25.39 6.55 -4.57
N CYS A 88 24.31 6.56 -5.34
CA CYS A 88 24.15 5.67 -6.49
C CYS A 88 24.15 6.40 -7.83
N ASP A 89 24.45 7.70 -7.86
CA ASP A 89 24.49 8.53 -9.06
C ASP A 89 23.22 8.41 -9.93
N GLY A 90 22.08 8.11 -9.31
CA GLY A 90 20.81 7.89 -9.99
C GLY A 90 20.65 6.52 -10.70
N GLU A 91 21.63 5.61 -10.64
CA GLU A 91 21.58 4.29 -11.28
C GLU A 91 20.49 3.36 -10.70
N GLY A 92 20.05 3.64 -9.48
CA GLY A 92 19.04 2.85 -8.77
C GLY A 92 19.61 2.01 -7.63
N LEU A 93 18.74 1.73 -6.66
CA LEU A 93 19.02 0.82 -5.56
C LEU A 93 18.78 -0.63 -5.99
N GLY A 94 19.75 -1.51 -5.72
CA GLY A 94 19.60 -2.97 -5.86
C GLY A 94 19.21 -3.66 -4.57
N LYS A 95 19.54 -3.08 -3.40
CA LYS A 95 19.08 -3.59 -2.10
C LYS A 95 18.96 -2.44 -1.11
N PHE A 96 17.95 -2.49 -0.25
CA PHE A 96 17.80 -1.59 0.89
C PHE A 96 17.26 -2.34 2.11
N THR A 97 17.82 -2.07 3.27
CA THR A 97 17.27 -2.47 4.57
C THR A 97 17.59 -1.41 5.61
N GLU A 98 16.73 -1.28 6.60
CA GLU A 98 16.96 -0.37 7.72
C GLU A 98 16.98 -1.09 9.07
N SER A 99 17.91 -0.65 9.93
CA SER A 99 17.96 -1.02 11.34
C SER A 99 17.55 0.19 12.20
N ASN A 100 17.68 0.11 13.52
CA ASN A 100 17.39 1.27 14.37
C ASN A 100 18.48 2.35 14.31
N LYS A 101 19.69 2.03 13.84
CA LYS A 101 20.86 2.93 13.85
C LYS A 101 21.42 3.25 12.48
N TYR A 102 21.16 2.39 11.49
CA TYR A 102 21.78 2.48 10.17
C TYR A 102 20.78 2.21 9.05
N TYR A 103 20.98 2.89 7.92
CA TYR A 103 20.51 2.51 6.60
C TYR A 103 21.61 1.68 5.91
N MET A 104 21.25 0.50 5.41
CA MET A 104 22.16 -0.36 4.66
C MET A 104 21.60 -0.58 3.27
N PHE A 105 22.42 -0.32 2.26
CA PHE A 105 21.98 -0.40 0.88
C PHE A 105 23.07 -0.86 -0.06
N LYS A 106 22.66 -1.19 -1.28
CA LYS A 106 23.52 -1.58 -2.40
C LYS A 106 23.00 -0.87 -3.63
N CYS A 107 23.82 -0.07 -4.30
CA CYS A 107 23.49 0.47 -5.62
C CYS A 107 23.49 -0.67 -6.66
N LYS A 108 22.82 -0.48 -7.79
CA LYS A 108 22.83 -1.48 -8.88
C LYS A 108 24.26 -1.74 -9.39
N SER A 109 25.14 -0.74 -9.37
CA SER A 109 26.59 -0.87 -9.67
C SER A 109 27.37 -1.78 -8.73
N GLY A 110 26.97 -1.93 -7.46
CA GLY A 110 27.46 -3.05 -6.66
C GLY A 110 27.78 -2.82 -5.19
N THR A 111 28.48 -1.77 -4.79
CA THR A 111 29.06 -1.76 -3.43
C THR A 111 27.98 -1.70 -2.35
N MET A 112 28.15 -2.47 -1.27
CA MET A 112 27.30 -2.38 -0.09
C MET A 112 27.78 -1.24 0.81
N ILE A 113 26.88 -0.32 1.12
CA ILE A 113 27.15 0.90 1.86
C ILE A 113 26.27 0.92 3.11
N SER A 114 26.79 1.50 4.19
CA SER A 114 26.08 1.68 5.46
C SER A 114 26.24 3.12 5.92
N VAL A 115 25.11 3.78 6.17
CA VAL A 115 25.05 5.18 6.63
C VAL A 115 24.27 5.23 7.94
N SER A 116 24.75 6.02 8.89
CA SER A 116 24.06 6.24 10.17
C SER A 116 22.77 7.02 9.98
N LYS A 117 21.75 6.70 10.78
CA LYS A 117 20.47 7.44 10.79
C LYS A 117 20.56 8.77 11.50
#